data_AF-A0A851GCG7-F1
#
_entry.id   AF-A0A851GCG7-F1
#
_cell.length_a   1.000
_cell.length_b   1.000
_cell.length_c   1.000
_cell.angle_alpha   90.00
_cell.angle_beta   90.00
_cell.angle_gamma   90.00
#
_symmetry.space_group_name_H-M   'P 1'
#
loop_
_entity.id
_entity.type
_entity.pdbx_description
1 polymer ?
#
loop_
_entity_poly.entity_id
_entity_poly.type
_entity_poly.pdbx_seq_one_letter_code
_entity_poly.pdbx_strand_id
1 'polypeptide(L)'
;MKTLLKTKASGQVSGFSLMELTVVIAVLLTLLSVSVYIYGGYSDWQAGSEAGTRLRAVYSAQRTYLADNPQKEVKDLTMADIIPYLADGGGFLTDTKPTTDDLEEGDIIVFDLDDNALQIKVDKSPPYIEGDYDPSGKTDDGLWDVGT
;
A
#
# COMPACT_ATOMS: atom_id res chain seq x y z
N MET A 1 27.16 -69.59 42.38
CA MET A 1 26.85 -68.17 42.63
C MET A 1 26.89 -67.43 41.29
N LYS A 2 25.74 -67.01 40.76
CA LYS A 2 25.67 -66.07 39.63
C LYS A 2 24.97 -64.81 40.13
N THR A 3 25.73 -63.74 40.31
CA THR A 3 25.23 -62.42 40.67
C THR A 3 24.82 -61.69 39.39
N LEU A 4 23.51 -61.52 39.19
CA LEU A 4 22.96 -60.71 38.10
C LEU A 4 22.86 -59.27 38.58
N LEU A 5 23.80 -58.42 38.15
CA LEU A 5 23.69 -56.97 38.28
C LEU A 5 22.63 -56.47 37.29
N LYS A 6 21.47 -56.10 37.81
CA LYS A 6 20.38 -55.48 37.05
C LYS A 6 20.69 -53.99 36.88
N THR A 7 21.29 -53.61 35.76
CA THR A 7 21.43 -52.21 35.35
C THR A 7 20.03 -51.62 35.13
N LYS A 8 19.64 -50.64 35.96
CA LYS A 8 18.39 -49.91 35.81
C LYS A 8 18.62 -48.80 34.79
N ALA A 9 18.25 -49.04 33.53
CA ALA A 9 18.15 -47.98 32.54
C ALA A 9 16.93 -47.11 32.90
N SER A 10 17.15 -45.96 33.53
CA SER A 10 16.12 -44.93 33.66
C SER A 10 16.02 -44.17 32.35
N GLY A 11 15.24 -44.72 31.42
CA GLY A 11 14.75 -43.95 30.29
C GLY A 11 13.75 -42.92 30.83
N GLN A 12 14.21 -41.69 31.03
CA GLN A 12 13.33 -40.57 31.33
C GLN A 12 12.65 -40.19 30.02
N VAL A 13 11.50 -40.81 29.77
CA VAL A 13 10.62 -40.40 28.67
C VAL A 13 9.96 -39.10 29.14
N SER A 14 10.53 -37.97 28.75
CA SER A 14 9.91 -36.65 28.91
C SER A 14 8.70 -36.60 27.99
N GLY A 15 7.56 -37.07 28.48
CA GLY A 15 6.27 -36.90 27.81
C GLY A 15 5.92 -35.41 27.81
N PHE A 16 5.75 -34.84 26.62
CA PHE A 16 5.18 -33.50 26.41
C PHE A 16 3.99 -33.31 27.36
N SER A 17 4.14 -32.42 28.33
CA SER A 17 3.05 -32.19 29.28
C SER A 17 1.96 -31.36 28.61
N LEU A 18 0.70 -31.60 28.97
CA LEU A 18 -0.43 -30.77 28.54
C LEU A 18 -0.17 -29.28 28.84
N MET A 19 0.48 -28.98 29.96
CA MET A 19 0.87 -27.61 30.30
C MET A 19 1.85 -27.02 29.29
N GLU A 20 2.88 -27.76 28.88
CA GLU A 20 3.85 -27.34 27.88
C GLU A 20 3.17 -27.07 26.53
N LEU A 21 2.27 -27.96 26.08
CA LEU A 21 1.50 -27.76 24.85
C LEU A 21 0.62 -26.51 24.93
N THR A 22 -0.06 -26.26 26.07
CA THR A 22 -0.90 -25.06 26.24
C THR A 22 -0.07 -23.77 26.26
N VAL A 23 1.11 -23.79 26.89
CA VAL A 23 2.02 -22.63 26.90
C VAL A 23 2.54 -22.35 25.50
N VAL A 24 2.94 -23.39 24.75
CA VAL A 24 3.41 -23.24 23.36
C VAL A 24 2.29 -22.68 22.48
N ILE A 25 1.07 -23.21 22.57
CA ILE A 25 -0.07 -22.69 21.80
C ILE A 25 -0.36 -21.24 22.17
N ALA A 26 -0.34 -20.88 23.47
CA ALA A 26 -0.53 -19.50 23.90
C ALA A 26 0.53 -18.56 23.32
N VAL A 27 1.81 -18.94 23.35
CA VAL A 27 2.91 -18.16 22.76
C VAL A 27 2.78 -18.05 21.24
N LEU A 28 2.36 -19.11 20.55
CA LEU A 28 2.14 -19.05 19.10
C LEU A 28 0.99 -18.09 18.76
N LEU A 29 -0.12 -18.12 19.51
CA LEU A 29 -1.24 -17.22 19.29
C LEU A 29 -0.89 -15.76 19.58
N THR A 30 -0.08 -15.48 20.61
CA THR A 30 0.36 -14.11 20.88
C THR A 30 1.28 -13.59 19.77
N LEU A 31 2.21 -14.41 19.28
CA LEU A 31 3.09 -14.03 18.18
C LEU A 31 2.30 -13.78 16.88
N LEU A 32 1.36 -14.66 16.54
CA LEU A 32 0.50 -14.48 15.38
C LEU A 32 -0.33 -13.18 15.47
N SER A 33 -0.84 -12.86 16.65
CA SER A 33 -1.62 -11.63 16.87
C SER A 33 -0.78 -10.37 16.61
N VAL A 34 0.48 -10.35 17.07
CA VAL A 34 1.40 -9.24 16.82
C VAL A 34 1.76 -9.15 15.33
N SER A 35 1.96 -10.29 14.66
CA SER A 35 2.28 -10.32 13.22
C SER A 35 1.17 -9.74 12.35
N VAL A 36 -0.10 -10.06 12.63
CA VAL A 36 -1.24 -9.54 11.85
C VAL A 36 -1.37 -8.02 12.01
N TYR A 37 -1.12 -7.48 13.21
CA TYR A 37 -1.21 -6.04 13.46
C TYR A 37 -0.21 -5.21 12.64
N ILE A 38 0.99 -5.73 12.39
CA ILE A 38 2.04 -5.01 11.65
C ILE A 38 1.75 -4.97 10.14
N TYR A 39 1.02 -5.97 9.62
CA TYR A 39 0.79 -6.11 8.19
C TYR A 39 -0.03 -4.95 7.60
N GLY A 40 -1.08 -4.50 8.31
CA GLY A 40 -1.92 -3.38 7.86
C GLY A 40 -1.10 -2.09 7.67
N GLY A 41 -0.36 -1.67 8.69
CA GLY A 41 0.46 -0.46 8.56
C GLY A 41 1.50 -0.49 7.43
N TYR A 42 1.96 -1.69 7.02
CA TYR A 42 2.88 -1.83 5.89
C TYR A 42 2.17 -1.70 4.53
N SER A 43 0.99 -2.28 4.36
CA SER A 43 0.19 -2.11 3.14
C SER A 43 -0.21 -0.67 2.93
N ASP A 44 -0.62 0.01 4.00
CA ASP A 44 -1.14 1.38 3.94
C ASP A 44 0.00 2.35 3.59
N TRP A 45 1.19 2.14 4.19
CA TRP A 45 2.40 2.87 3.82
C TRP A 45 2.81 2.62 2.38
N GLN A 46 2.71 1.36 1.90
CA GLN A 46 3.04 1.02 0.52
C GLN A 46 2.12 1.76 -0.46
N ALA A 47 0.80 1.75 -0.20
CA ALA A 47 -0.19 2.46 -1.00
C ALA A 47 0.08 3.98 -1.02
N GLY A 48 0.27 4.61 0.14
CA GLY A 48 0.59 6.04 0.24
C GLY A 48 1.91 6.43 -0.45
N SER A 49 2.94 5.59 -0.32
CA SER A 49 4.24 5.80 -0.98
C SER A 49 4.15 5.71 -2.50
N GLU A 50 3.35 4.76 -3.00
CA GLU A 50 3.07 4.60 -4.41
C GLU A 50 2.30 5.80 -4.96
N ALA A 51 1.20 6.21 -4.30
CA ALA A 51 0.43 7.39 -4.66
C ALA A 51 1.29 8.65 -4.74
N GLY A 52 2.13 8.89 -3.73
CA GLY A 52 3.06 10.03 -3.72
C GLY A 52 4.10 9.96 -4.85
N THR A 53 4.51 8.76 -5.28
CA THR A 53 5.42 8.59 -6.41
C THR A 53 4.70 8.91 -7.73
N ARG A 54 3.47 8.43 -7.90
CA ARG A 54 2.62 8.73 -9.05
C ARG A 54 2.36 10.23 -9.17
N LEU A 55 2.00 10.90 -8.08
CA LEU A 55 1.73 12.34 -8.06
C LEU A 55 2.96 13.18 -8.44
N ARG A 56 4.15 12.80 -7.96
CA ARG A 56 5.42 13.46 -8.34
C ARG A 56 5.74 13.27 -9.81
N ALA A 57 5.46 12.10 -10.38
CA ALA A 57 5.63 11.84 -11.80
C ALA A 57 4.72 12.74 -12.64
N VAL A 58 3.44 12.84 -12.27
CA VAL A 58 2.47 13.75 -12.92
C VAL A 58 2.92 15.21 -12.79
N TYR A 59 3.34 15.65 -11.62
CA TYR A 59 3.81 17.02 -11.42
C TYR A 59 5.06 17.34 -12.26
N SER A 60 5.99 16.40 -12.37
CA SER A 60 7.16 16.54 -13.24
C SER A 60 6.74 16.67 -14.70
N ALA A 61 5.81 15.84 -15.16
CA ALA A 61 5.30 15.88 -16.53
C ALA A 61 4.56 17.19 -16.82
N GLN A 62 3.72 17.65 -15.89
CA GLN A 62 3.02 18.93 -15.97
C GLN A 62 3.99 20.11 -16.17
N ARG A 63 5.07 20.14 -15.39
CA ARG A 63 6.08 21.20 -15.51
C ARG A 63 6.81 21.18 -16.84
N THR A 64 7.11 19.99 -17.37
CA THR A 64 7.75 19.86 -18.68
C THR A 64 6.79 20.31 -19.79
N TYR A 65 5.52 19.89 -19.74
CA TYR A 65 4.51 20.33 -20.71
C TYR A 65 4.34 21.85 -20.71
N LEU A 66 4.25 22.47 -19.53
CA LEU A 66 4.10 23.94 -19.40
C LEU A 66 5.35 24.70 -19.84
N ALA A 67 6.54 24.07 -19.76
CA ALA A 67 7.76 24.66 -20.29
C ALA A 67 7.75 24.71 -21.83
N ASP A 68 7.19 23.67 -22.47
CA ASP A 68 7.04 23.61 -23.92
C ASP A 68 5.85 24.45 -24.43
N ASN A 69 4.82 24.63 -23.59
CA ASN A 69 3.57 25.31 -23.92
C ASN A 69 3.29 26.50 -22.99
N PRO A 70 4.09 27.59 -23.03
CA PRO A 70 4.02 28.69 -22.07
C PRO A 70 2.73 29.53 -22.14
N GLN A 71 1.94 29.37 -23.20
CA GLN A 71 0.65 30.06 -23.38
C GLN A 71 -0.54 29.25 -22.85
N LYS A 72 -0.35 27.98 -22.49
CA LYS A 72 -1.42 27.14 -21.95
C LYS A 72 -1.62 27.50 -20.47
N GLU A 73 -2.85 27.79 -20.09
CA GLU A 73 -3.20 27.98 -18.68
C GLU A 73 -3.31 26.62 -17.97
N VAL A 74 -2.87 26.58 -16.71
CA VAL A 74 -2.87 25.36 -15.89
C VAL A 74 -4.30 24.79 -15.73
N LYS A 75 -5.29 25.67 -15.60
CA LYS A 75 -6.71 25.28 -15.46
C LYS A 75 -7.27 24.55 -16.69
N ASP A 76 -6.66 24.76 -17.85
CA ASP A 76 -7.11 24.22 -19.13
C ASP A 76 -6.28 22.97 -19.53
N LEU A 77 -5.43 22.47 -18.63
CA LEU A 77 -4.67 21.25 -18.83
C LEU A 77 -5.59 20.03 -18.76
N THR A 78 -5.39 19.12 -19.70
CA THR A 78 -6.07 17.83 -19.73
C THR A 78 -5.07 16.70 -19.49
N MET A 79 -5.54 15.50 -19.13
CA MET A 79 -4.64 14.35 -19.00
C MET A 79 -3.97 13.98 -20.32
N ALA A 80 -4.68 14.14 -21.44
CA ALA A 80 -4.14 13.92 -22.78
C ALA A 80 -2.91 14.79 -23.08
N ASP A 81 -2.83 15.99 -22.50
CA ASP A 81 -1.68 16.89 -22.63
C ASP A 81 -0.46 16.36 -21.86
N ILE A 82 -0.67 15.69 -20.73
CA ILE A 82 0.39 15.29 -19.79
C ILE A 82 0.93 13.88 -20.07
N ILE A 83 0.08 12.96 -20.54
CA ILE A 83 0.43 11.55 -20.83
C ILE A 83 1.73 11.40 -21.65
N PRO A 84 1.95 12.18 -22.74
CA PRO A 84 3.18 12.06 -23.54
C PRO A 84 4.47 12.41 -22.80
N TYR A 85 4.37 13.16 -21.70
CA TYR A 85 5.50 13.63 -20.91
C TYR A 85 5.85 12.70 -19.73
N LEU A 86 5.13 11.58 -19.60
CA LEU A 86 5.42 10.54 -18.61
C LEU A 86 6.40 9.50 -19.17
N ALA A 87 7.25 8.95 -18.31
CA ALA A 87 8.37 8.06 -18.67
C ALA A 87 7.97 6.77 -19.41
N ASP A 88 6.69 6.39 -19.40
CA ASP A 88 6.14 5.21 -20.09
C ASP A 88 4.81 5.50 -20.80
N GLY A 89 4.60 6.75 -21.23
CA GLY A 89 3.33 7.15 -21.87
C GLY A 89 2.09 6.90 -20.99
N GLY A 90 2.25 6.94 -19.67
CA GLY A 90 1.18 6.67 -18.71
C GLY A 90 0.93 5.20 -18.37
N GLY A 91 1.66 4.23 -18.93
CA GLY A 91 1.46 2.80 -18.66
C GLY A 91 1.48 2.41 -17.17
N PHE A 92 2.42 2.97 -16.41
CA PHE A 92 2.51 2.81 -14.94
C PHE A 92 1.31 3.39 -14.16
N LEU A 93 0.54 4.29 -14.78
CA LEU A 93 -0.55 5.05 -14.15
C LEU A 93 -1.94 4.67 -14.67
N THR A 94 -2.01 3.84 -15.71
CA THR A 94 -3.23 3.40 -16.42
C THR A 94 -3.58 1.96 -16.08
N ASP A 95 -3.20 1.49 -14.89
CA ASP A 95 -3.40 0.10 -14.48
C ASP A 95 -4.90 -0.26 -14.53
N THR A 96 -5.26 -1.10 -15.50
CA THR A 96 -6.63 -1.48 -15.85
C THR A 96 -7.29 -2.28 -14.73
N LYS A 97 -7.89 -1.57 -13.76
CA LYS A 97 -9.00 -2.10 -12.97
C LYS A 97 -10.07 -1.00 -12.83
N PRO A 98 -10.86 -0.74 -13.89
CA PRO A 98 -11.97 0.19 -13.80
C PRO A 98 -13.06 -0.50 -12.99
N THR A 99 -13.24 -0.06 -11.73
CA THR A 99 -14.33 -0.55 -10.87
C THR A 99 -15.37 0.54 -10.57
N THR A 100 -15.18 1.74 -11.10
CA THR A 100 -16.06 2.90 -10.91
C THR A 100 -16.54 3.42 -12.25
N ASP A 101 -17.87 3.63 -12.35
CA ASP A 101 -18.56 4.10 -13.56
C ASP A 101 -18.14 5.52 -14.01
N ASP A 102 -17.34 6.23 -13.19
CA ASP A 102 -16.93 7.63 -13.39
C ASP A 102 -15.51 7.81 -13.97
N LEU A 103 -14.76 6.73 -14.23
CA LEU A 103 -13.38 6.80 -14.74
C LEU A 103 -13.31 6.46 -16.23
N GLU A 104 -12.73 7.34 -17.03
CA GLU A 104 -12.57 7.14 -18.47
C GLU A 104 -11.24 6.44 -18.80
N GLU A 105 -11.23 5.70 -19.92
CA GLU A 105 -10.02 5.08 -20.45
C GLU A 105 -8.99 6.16 -20.81
N GLY A 106 -7.86 6.18 -20.10
CA GLY A 106 -6.80 7.19 -20.25
C GLY A 106 -6.62 8.09 -19.03
N ASP A 107 -7.46 7.96 -18.02
CA ASP A 107 -7.26 8.64 -16.75
C ASP A 107 -6.08 8.05 -15.96
N ILE A 108 -5.36 8.93 -15.27
CA ILE A 108 -4.30 8.56 -14.34
C ILE A 108 -4.93 8.31 -12.97
N ILE A 109 -4.82 7.08 -12.49
CA ILE A 109 -5.51 6.63 -11.27
C ILE A 109 -4.53 6.25 -10.15
N VAL A 110 -5.03 6.34 -8.93
CA VAL A 110 -4.43 5.81 -7.71
C VAL A 110 -5.50 4.97 -7.00
N PHE A 111 -5.11 3.88 -6.35
CA PHE A 111 -6.04 3.07 -5.57
C PHE A 111 -5.94 3.42 -4.09
N ASP A 112 -7.10 3.54 -3.45
CA ASP A 112 -7.24 3.58 -2.00
C ASP A 112 -7.21 2.15 -1.39
N LEU A 113 -7.19 2.00 -0.06
CA LEU A 113 -7.20 0.70 0.64
C LEU A 113 -8.40 -0.17 0.30
N ASP A 114 -9.53 0.46 0.03
CA ASP A 114 -10.77 -0.22 -0.34
C ASP A 114 -10.80 -0.62 -1.83
N ASP A 115 -9.64 -0.57 -2.52
CA ASP A 115 -9.51 -0.81 -3.96
C ASP A 115 -10.32 0.17 -4.84
N ASN A 116 -10.71 1.32 -4.26
CA ASN A 116 -11.38 2.38 -4.98
C ASN A 116 -10.38 3.15 -5.84
N ALA A 117 -10.68 3.32 -7.12
CA ALA A 117 -9.84 4.09 -8.02
C ALA A 117 -10.20 5.59 -7.91
N LEU A 118 -9.17 6.40 -7.61
CA LEU A 118 -9.23 7.85 -7.46
C LEU A 118 -8.43 8.51 -8.58
N GLN A 119 -8.97 9.57 -9.16
CA GLN A 119 -8.36 10.26 -10.28
C GLN A 119 -7.36 11.31 -9.76
N ILE A 120 -6.17 11.38 -10.33
CA ILE A 120 -5.31 12.56 -10.17
C ILE A 120 -5.86 13.66 -11.07
N LYS A 121 -5.91 14.92 -10.64
CA LYS A 121 -6.27 16.09 -11.46
C LYS A 121 -5.04 16.98 -11.70
N VAL A 122 -4.96 17.56 -12.90
CA VAL A 122 -3.86 18.43 -13.35
C VAL A 122 -4.27 19.88 -13.64
N ASP A 123 -5.52 20.23 -13.37
CA ASP A 123 -6.09 21.57 -13.52
C ASP A 123 -5.50 22.59 -12.52
N LYS A 124 -4.79 22.10 -11.51
CA LYS A 124 -4.02 22.90 -10.55
C LYS A 124 -2.55 22.50 -10.55
N SER A 125 -1.71 23.43 -10.11
CA SER A 125 -0.29 23.19 -9.86
C SER A 125 0.01 23.53 -8.39
N PRO A 126 0.49 22.57 -7.57
CA PRO A 126 0.74 21.17 -7.91
C PRO A 126 -0.56 20.37 -8.17
N PRO A 127 -0.49 19.26 -8.93
CA PRO A 127 -1.62 18.36 -9.14
C PRO A 127 -2.04 17.72 -7.82
N TYR A 128 -3.28 17.25 -7.75
CA TYR A 128 -3.87 16.67 -6.54
C TYR A 128 -4.70 15.43 -6.88
N ILE A 129 -5.02 14.62 -5.88
CA ILE A 129 -5.92 13.47 -6.03
C ILE A 129 -7.34 13.96 -5.73
N GLU A 130 -8.30 13.69 -6.61
CA GLU A 130 -9.70 14.03 -6.38
C GLU A 130 -10.33 13.03 -5.41
N GLY A 131 -10.71 13.50 -4.22
CA GLY A 131 -11.31 12.71 -3.15
C GLY A 131 -10.49 12.78 -1.85
N ASP A 132 -11.06 12.22 -0.79
CA ASP A 132 -10.37 12.08 0.51
C ASP A 132 -9.41 10.88 0.41
N TYR A 133 -8.22 11.09 -0.16
CA TYR A 133 -7.18 10.05 -0.18
C TYR A 133 -6.54 9.94 1.20
N ASP A 134 -6.98 8.96 1.98
CA ASP A 134 -6.37 8.63 3.26
C ASP A 134 -6.24 7.12 3.48
N PRO A 135 -5.03 6.59 3.23
CA PRO A 135 -4.75 5.18 3.43
C PRO A 135 -4.90 4.67 4.87
N SER A 136 -4.98 5.55 5.87
CA SER A 136 -5.09 5.13 7.27
C SER A 136 -6.54 4.86 7.70
N GLY A 137 -7.52 5.29 6.90
CA GLY A 137 -8.94 5.31 7.25
C GLY A 137 -9.27 6.28 8.39
N LYS A 138 -8.39 7.23 8.71
CA LYS A 138 -8.53 8.26 9.72
C LYS A 138 -8.27 9.65 9.12
N THR A 139 -9.35 10.29 8.72
CA THR A 139 -9.38 11.63 8.11
C THR A 139 -8.89 12.77 9.03
N ASP A 140 -8.31 12.48 10.19
CA ASP A 140 -7.87 13.46 11.19
C ASP A 140 -6.43 13.23 11.70
N ASP A 141 -5.71 12.25 11.14
CA ASP A 141 -4.35 11.95 11.57
C ASP A 141 -3.29 12.83 10.88
N GLY A 142 -3.64 13.44 9.73
CA GLY A 142 -2.78 14.33 8.95
C GLY A 142 -1.53 13.64 8.38
N LEU A 143 -1.47 12.31 8.39
CA LEU A 143 -0.31 11.56 7.89
C LEU A 143 -0.37 11.36 6.36
N TRP A 144 -1.56 11.43 5.76
CA TRP A 144 -1.72 11.20 4.31
C TRP A 144 -2.77 12.05 3.61
N ASP A 145 -3.41 13.00 4.30
CA ASP A 145 -4.39 13.92 3.72
C ASP A 145 -3.75 14.77 2.60
N VAL A 146 -3.97 14.39 1.34
CA VAL A 146 -3.50 15.13 0.16
C VAL A 146 -4.68 15.55 -0.72
N GLY A 147 -5.03 16.84 -0.62
CA GLY A 147 -6.07 17.46 -1.43
C GLY A 147 -7.34 17.74 -0.63
N THR A 148 -7.55 19.02 -0.31
CA THR A 148 -8.88 19.61 -0.08
C THR A 148 -9.08 20.76 -1.06
#